data_AF-A0A2K0T1D4-F1
#
_entry.id   AF-A0A2K0T1D4-F1
#
_cell.length_a   1.000
_cell.length_b   1.000
_cell.length_c   1.000
_cell.angle_alpha   90.00
_cell.angle_beta   90.00
_cell.angle_gamma   90.00
#
_symmetry.space_group_name_H-M   'P 1'
#
loop_
_entity.id
_entity.type
_entity.pdbx_description
1 polymer ?
#
loop_
_entity_poly.entity_id
_entity_poly.type
_entity_poly.pdbx_seq_one_letter_code
_entity_poly.pdbx_strand_id
1 'polypeptide(L)'
;MRTRSALLVGEAIKAINGDPTSANCIQAEKLLHDLVRKHAASQEQSYPVCEGISMALSAVVSAYKKRLQRVGSTADAKLNIDIKFAYNIAFEMCRVEGSIMRTRDKGLERLCFAGLGCLYRAAVDLDEMCPEGASPEDAHQLRENLEWFSGRWKVAGVLLRRLSQNAVLRSKQIPPPRGF
;
A
#
# COMPACT_ATOMS: atom_id res chain seq x y z
N MET A 1 -1.16 -0.33 24.12
CA MET A 1 -2.04 -0.31 22.92
C MET A 1 -1.32 -0.74 21.64
N ARG A 2 -0.12 -0.23 21.32
CA ARG A 2 0.67 -0.54 20.11
C ARG A 2 0.93 -2.03 19.86
N THR A 3 1.35 -2.78 20.89
CA THR A 3 1.61 -4.23 20.78
C THR A 3 0.36 -5.03 20.41
N ARG A 4 -0.82 -4.61 20.89
CA ARG A 4 -2.09 -5.26 20.57
C ARG A 4 -2.49 -5.00 19.12
N SER A 5 -2.35 -3.76 18.64
CA SER A 5 -2.60 -3.44 17.23
C SER A 5 -1.63 -4.19 16.30
N ALA A 6 -0.34 -4.24 16.64
CA ALA A 6 0.65 -4.98 15.86
C ALA A 6 0.40 -6.50 15.85
N LEU A 7 -0.03 -7.09 16.98
CA LEU A 7 -0.44 -8.50 17.05
C LEU A 7 -1.70 -8.77 16.22
N LEU A 8 -2.72 -7.92 16.31
CA LEU A 8 -3.93 -8.04 15.50
C LEU A 8 -3.63 -7.90 14.01
N VAL A 9 -2.72 -7.00 13.63
CA VAL A 9 -2.22 -6.88 12.26
C VAL A 9 -1.45 -8.13 11.84
N GLY A 10 -0.60 -8.68 12.70
CA GLY A 10 0.13 -9.92 12.45
C GLY A 10 -0.80 -11.14 12.27
N GLU A 11 -1.83 -11.27 13.11
CA GLU A 11 -2.86 -12.29 12.99
C GLU A 11 -3.69 -12.12 11.71
N ALA A 12 -4.01 -10.88 11.35
CA ALA A 12 -4.68 -10.56 10.11
C ALA A 12 -3.82 -10.91 8.88
N ILE A 13 -2.53 -10.58 8.88
CA ILE A 13 -1.56 -10.97 7.85
C ILE A 13 -1.48 -12.50 7.73
N LYS A 14 -1.44 -13.22 8.86
CA LYS A 14 -1.39 -14.68 8.88
C LYS A 14 -2.66 -15.30 8.30
N ALA A 15 -3.84 -14.75 8.63
CA ALA A 15 -5.11 -15.19 8.07
C ALA A 15 -5.22 -14.91 6.56
N ILE A 16 -4.75 -13.73 6.11
CA ILE A 16 -4.71 -13.31 4.70
C ILE A 16 -3.77 -14.19 3.86
N ASN A 17 -2.69 -14.69 4.45
CA ASN A 17 -1.80 -15.63 3.77
C ASN A 17 -2.37 -17.05 3.61
N GLY A 18 -3.49 -17.36 4.27
CA GLY A 18 -4.26 -18.59 4.12
C GLY A 18 -5.27 -18.52 2.98
N ASP A 19 -6.52 -18.91 3.25
CA ASP A 19 -7.62 -18.80 2.31
C ASP A 19 -8.27 -17.40 2.39
N PRO A 20 -8.24 -16.56 1.34
CA PRO A 20 -8.74 -15.20 1.40
C PRO A 20 -10.28 -15.12 1.43
N THR A 21 -10.98 -16.23 1.21
CA THR A 21 -12.43 -16.36 1.41
C THR A 21 -12.81 -16.92 2.78
N SER A 22 -11.84 -17.32 3.59
CA SER A 22 -12.10 -17.86 4.92
C SER A 22 -12.73 -16.81 5.83
N ALA A 23 -13.57 -17.27 6.77
CA ALA A 23 -14.14 -16.43 7.82
C ALA A 23 -13.04 -15.66 8.59
N ASN A 24 -11.88 -16.28 8.79
CA ASN A 24 -10.72 -15.69 9.43
C ASN A 24 -10.15 -14.50 8.63
N CYS A 25 -10.08 -14.60 7.30
CA CYS A 25 -9.63 -13.49 6.45
C CYS A 25 -10.64 -12.33 6.45
N ILE A 26 -11.94 -12.62 6.42
CA ILE A 26 -12.99 -11.60 6.48
C ILE A 26 -12.98 -10.88 7.84
N GLN A 27 -12.79 -11.62 8.94
CA GLN A 27 -12.71 -11.05 10.28
C GLN A 27 -11.44 -10.22 10.47
N ALA A 28 -10.32 -10.70 9.93
CA ALA A 28 -9.07 -9.96 9.86
C ALA A 28 -9.23 -8.63 9.11
N GLU A 29 -9.86 -8.63 7.93
CA GLU A 29 -10.15 -7.40 7.18
C GLU A 29 -11.00 -6.42 7.98
N LYS A 30 -12.09 -6.88 8.61
CA LYS A 30 -12.94 -6.02 9.46
C LYS A 30 -12.15 -5.38 10.59
N LEU A 31 -11.30 -6.13 11.28
CA LEU A 31 -10.43 -5.62 12.33
C LEU A 31 -9.46 -4.54 11.83
N LEU A 32 -8.88 -4.73 10.64
CA LEU A 32 -7.99 -3.76 10.03
C LEU A 32 -8.74 -2.47 9.62
N HIS A 33 -9.94 -2.61 9.03
CA HIS A 33 -10.81 -1.48 8.68
C HIS A 33 -11.25 -0.67 9.91
N ASP A 34 -11.62 -1.35 11.00
CA ASP A 34 -12.02 -0.69 12.24
C ASP A 34 -10.86 0.03 12.93
N LEU A 35 -9.64 -0.52 12.84
CA LEU A 35 -8.42 0.14 13.29
C LEU A 35 -8.19 1.43 12.50
N VAL A 36 -8.26 1.38 11.16
CA VAL A 36 -8.10 2.57 10.30
C VAL A 36 -9.18 3.62 10.62
N ARG A 37 -10.45 3.24 10.74
CA ARG A 37 -11.57 4.17 11.00
C ARG A 37 -11.44 4.86 12.36
N LYS A 38 -11.10 4.12 13.42
CA LYS A 38 -10.90 4.71 14.75
C LYS A 38 -9.76 5.72 14.77
N HIS A 39 -8.78 5.57 13.88
CA HIS A 39 -7.58 6.42 13.84
C HIS A 39 -7.79 7.67 12.99
N ALA A 40 -8.57 7.59 11.90
CA ALA A 40 -9.01 8.77 11.16
C ALA A 40 -9.82 9.77 12.02
N ALA A 41 -10.40 9.30 13.14
CA ALA A 41 -11.15 10.11 14.08
C ALA A 41 -10.29 10.77 15.18
N SER A 42 -9.00 10.42 15.35
CA SER A 42 -8.15 11.02 16.39
C SER A 42 -7.39 12.23 15.86
N GLN A 43 -7.54 13.40 16.50
CA GLN A 43 -6.90 14.66 16.09
C GLN A 43 -5.46 14.88 16.62
N GLU A 44 -4.91 13.94 17.39
CA GLU A 44 -3.54 14.06 17.89
C GLU A 44 -2.52 13.66 16.81
N GLN A 45 -1.48 14.48 16.62
CA GLN A 45 -0.35 14.29 15.69
C GLN A 45 0.54 13.08 16.09
N SER A 46 -0.04 11.90 16.21
CA SER A 46 0.64 10.69 16.67
C SER A 46 1.15 9.86 15.47
N TYR A 47 2.29 10.27 14.91
CA TYR A 47 3.08 9.50 13.93
C TYR A 47 3.43 8.05 14.33
N PRO A 48 3.57 7.66 15.61
CA PRO A 48 3.77 6.26 16.01
C PRO A 48 2.61 5.31 15.67
N VAL A 49 1.44 5.86 15.33
CA VAL A 49 0.25 5.10 14.92
C VAL A 49 0.25 4.86 13.41
N CYS A 50 0.95 5.69 12.64
CA CYS A 50 1.09 5.53 11.20
C CYS A 50 1.78 4.20 10.85
N GLU A 51 2.70 3.68 11.68
CA GLU A 51 3.37 2.39 11.40
C GLU A 51 2.37 1.22 11.40
N GLY A 52 1.54 1.14 12.44
CA GLY A 52 0.51 0.10 12.54
C GLY A 52 -0.50 0.19 11.39
N ILE A 53 -0.87 1.41 10.98
CA ILE A 53 -1.73 1.66 9.82
C ILE A 53 -1.03 1.21 8.53
N SER A 54 0.23 1.56 8.31
CA SER A 54 0.98 1.14 7.12
C SER A 54 1.11 -0.38 7.03
N MET A 55 1.36 -1.05 8.16
CA MET A 55 1.41 -2.52 8.21
C MET A 55 0.03 -3.15 7.92
N ALA A 56 -1.04 -2.63 8.55
CA ALA A 56 -2.42 -3.03 8.31
C ALA A 56 -2.80 -2.88 6.83
N LEU A 57 -2.54 -1.70 6.26
CA LEU A 57 -2.83 -1.37 4.87
C LEU A 57 -2.08 -2.31 3.92
N SER A 58 -0.79 -2.54 4.19
CA SER A 58 0.02 -3.49 3.43
C SER A 58 -0.53 -4.91 3.45
N ALA A 59 -1.08 -5.34 4.59
CA ALA A 59 -1.73 -6.64 4.73
C ALA A 59 -3.00 -6.73 3.89
N VAL A 60 -3.89 -5.75 4.02
CA VAL A 60 -5.16 -5.69 3.27
C VAL A 60 -4.91 -5.67 1.76
N VAL A 61 -3.99 -4.82 1.31
CA VAL A 61 -3.63 -4.71 -0.11
C VAL A 61 -3.06 -6.04 -0.65
N SER A 62 -2.21 -6.72 0.12
CA SER A 62 -1.73 -8.06 -0.24
C SER A 62 -2.88 -9.08 -0.33
N ALA A 63 -3.93 -8.96 0.49
CA ALA A 63 -5.12 -9.82 0.40
C ALA A 63 -5.89 -9.58 -0.91
N TYR A 64 -6.15 -8.32 -1.24
CA TYR A 64 -6.85 -7.93 -2.46
C TYR A 64 -6.12 -8.43 -3.70
N LYS A 65 -4.79 -8.29 -3.72
CA LYS A 65 -3.95 -8.76 -4.82
C LYS A 65 -4.02 -10.28 -4.99
N LYS A 66 -3.97 -11.03 -3.88
CA LYS A 66 -4.12 -12.49 -3.92
C LYS A 66 -5.51 -12.92 -4.41
N ARG A 67 -6.56 -12.20 -4.01
CA ARG A 67 -7.93 -12.45 -4.50
C ARG A 67 -8.01 -12.25 -6.02
N LEU A 68 -7.46 -11.15 -6.55
CA LEU A 68 -7.39 -10.91 -8.00
C LEU A 68 -6.62 -12.02 -8.74
N GLN A 69 -5.48 -12.44 -8.20
CA GLN A 69 -4.64 -13.48 -8.84
C GLN A 69 -5.27 -14.88 -8.84
N ARG A 70 -5.99 -15.27 -7.77
CA ARG A 70 -6.59 -16.61 -7.69
C ARG A 70 -7.77 -16.82 -8.62
N VAL A 71 -8.60 -15.80 -8.79
CA VAL A 71 -9.88 -15.98 -9.50
C VAL A 71 -9.71 -15.81 -11.01
N GLY A 72 -8.55 -15.31 -11.49
CA GLY A 72 -8.37 -14.96 -12.91
C GLY A 72 -9.44 -13.98 -13.41
N SER A 73 -10.12 -13.31 -12.48
CA SER A 73 -11.38 -12.61 -12.67
C SER A 73 -11.22 -11.15 -12.33
N THR A 74 -11.98 -10.32 -13.04
CA THR A 74 -12.16 -8.91 -12.75
C THR A 74 -12.67 -8.71 -11.33
N ALA A 75 -12.11 -7.74 -10.60
CA ALA A 75 -12.62 -7.36 -9.29
C ALA A 75 -14.12 -7.06 -9.36
N ASP A 76 -14.88 -7.59 -8.41
CA ASP A 76 -16.28 -7.22 -8.26
C ASP A 76 -16.43 -5.74 -7.84
N ALA A 77 -17.64 -5.20 -7.93
CA ALA A 77 -17.89 -3.79 -7.64
C ALA A 77 -17.45 -3.38 -6.22
N LYS A 78 -17.57 -4.27 -5.24
CA LYS A 78 -17.17 -4.00 -3.86
C LYS A 78 -15.65 -3.98 -3.73
N LEU A 79 -14.96 -4.96 -4.29
CA LEU A 79 -13.50 -5.05 -4.27
C LEU A 79 -12.87 -3.84 -5.00
N ASN A 80 -13.47 -3.36 -6.09
CA ASN A 80 -13.02 -2.15 -6.77
C ASN A 80 -13.13 -0.90 -5.87
N ILE A 81 -14.22 -0.77 -5.12
CA ILE A 81 -14.38 0.33 -4.15
C ILE A 81 -13.33 0.22 -3.04
N ASP A 82 -13.11 -0.98 -2.51
CA ASP A 82 -12.14 -1.24 -1.44
C ASP A 82 -10.69 -0.97 -1.90
N ILE A 83 -10.33 -1.36 -3.13
CA ILE A 83 -9.03 -1.06 -3.75
C ILE A 83 -8.88 0.46 -3.93
N LYS A 84 -9.89 1.16 -4.44
CA LYS A 84 -9.85 2.62 -4.62
C LYS A 84 -9.70 3.37 -3.29
N PHE A 85 -10.37 2.89 -2.24
CA PHE A 85 -10.22 3.45 -0.90
C PHE A 85 -8.79 3.26 -0.36
N ALA A 86 -8.25 2.05 -0.48
CA ALA A 86 -6.87 1.75 -0.08
C ALA A 86 -5.85 2.55 -0.89
N TYR A 87 -6.09 2.76 -2.19
CA TYR A 87 -5.28 3.61 -3.06
C TYR A 87 -5.18 5.04 -2.50
N ASN A 88 -6.32 5.67 -2.23
CA ASN A 88 -6.35 7.06 -1.76
C ASN A 88 -5.53 7.22 -0.48
N ILE A 89 -5.72 6.33 0.49
CA ILE A 89 -4.97 6.38 1.75
C ILE A 89 -3.48 6.14 1.53
N ALA A 90 -3.10 5.10 0.80
CA ALA A 90 -1.69 4.75 0.60
C ALA A 90 -0.92 5.88 -0.10
N PHE A 91 -1.50 6.47 -1.14
CA PHE A 91 -0.84 7.52 -1.90
C PHE A 91 -0.88 8.87 -1.19
N GLU A 92 -1.92 9.18 -0.41
CA GLU A 92 -1.90 10.34 0.49
C GLU A 92 -0.77 10.24 1.53
N MET A 93 -0.63 9.08 2.19
CA MET A 93 0.48 8.83 3.11
C MET A 93 1.84 8.94 2.41
N CYS A 94 1.99 8.41 1.19
CA CYS A 94 3.23 8.54 0.42
C CYS A 94 3.58 10.00 0.08
N ARG A 95 2.59 10.85 -0.22
CA ARG A 95 2.79 12.28 -0.49
C ARG A 95 3.22 13.04 0.76
N VAL A 96 2.56 12.79 1.89
CA VAL A 96 2.92 13.39 3.18
C VAL A 96 4.35 13.01 3.58
N GLU A 97 4.67 11.72 3.54
CA GLU A 97 6.03 11.24 3.85
C GLU A 97 7.08 11.80 2.88
N GLY A 98 6.79 11.80 1.58
CA GLY A 98 7.69 12.38 0.57
C GLY A 98 7.95 13.87 0.79
N SER A 99 6.92 14.63 1.17
CA SER A 99 7.05 16.05 1.53
C SER A 99 7.96 16.24 2.74
N ILE A 100 7.73 15.49 3.83
CA ILE A 100 8.54 15.53 5.05
C ILE A 100 10.01 15.15 4.77
N MET A 101 10.22 14.15 3.91
CA MET A 101 11.56 13.71 3.49
C MET A 101 12.31 14.82 2.75
N ARG A 102 11.62 15.60 1.90
CA ARG A 102 12.21 16.71 1.14
C ARG A 102 12.50 17.94 2.00
N THR A 103 11.63 18.27 2.96
CA THR A 103 11.80 19.45 3.82
C THR A 103 12.81 19.26 4.95
N ARG A 104 13.37 18.05 5.13
CA ARG A 104 14.39 17.69 6.14
C ARG A 104 14.05 18.18 7.55
N ASP A 105 12.77 18.17 7.92
CA ASP A 105 12.39 18.54 9.27
C ASP A 105 12.89 17.47 10.25
N LYS A 106 13.72 17.91 11.22
CA LYS A 106 14.30 17.07 12.27
C LYS A 106 13.38 16.96 13.49
N GLY A 107 12.32 17.77 13.56
CA GLY A 107 11.36 17.79 14.67
C GLY A 107 10.22 16.78 14.58
N LEU A 108 10.04 16.12 13.42
CA LEU A 108 8.97 15.15 13.21
C LEU A 108 9.44 13.72 13.50
N GLU A 109 8.76 13.03 14.41
CA GLU A 109 8.85 11.58 14.56
C GLU A 109 8.33 10.92 13.29
N ARG A 110 9.16 10.13 12.60
CA ARG A 110 8.81 9.52 11.30
C ARG A 110 8.30 8.10 11.46
N LEU A 111 7.61 7.59 10.44
CA LEU A 111 7.39 6.15 10.28
C LEU A 111 8.70 5.39 10.46
N CYS A 112 8.68 4.35 11.29
CA CYS A 112 9.85 3.48 11.42
C CYS A 112 10.12 2.75 10.09
N PHE A 113 11.31 2.14 9.95
CA PHE A 113 11.68 1.37 8.76
C PHE A 113 10.61 0.36 8.34
N ALA A 114 10.03 -0.39 9.29
CA ALA A 114 8.98 -1.36 9.01
C ALA A 114 7.71 -0.70 8.46
N GLY A 115 7.29 0.43 9.05
CA GLY A 115 6.16 1.22 8.58
C GLY A 115 6.33 1.73 7.15
N LEU A 116 7.47 2.38 6.85
CA LEU A 116 7.78 2.87 5.49
C LEU A 116 7.86 1.73 4.48
N GLY A 117 8.52 0.62 4.84
CA GLY A 117 8.60 -0.55 3.98
C GLY A 117 7.23 -1.14 3.66
N CYS A 118 6.34 -1.23 4.66
CA CYS A 118 4.98 -1.70 4.49
C CYS A 118 4.13 -0.75 3.63
N LEU A 119 4.25 0.56 3.84
CA LEU A 119 3.56 1.59 3.07
C LEU A 119 3.94 1.52 1.58
N TYR A 120 5.24 1.57 1.26
CA TYR A 120 5.68 1.53 -0.12
C TYR A 120 5.38 0.19 -0.79
N ARG A 121 5.41 -0.93 -0.04
CA ARG A 121 4.94 -2.21 -0.57
C ARG A 121 3.45 -2.15 -0.94
N ALA A 122 2.62 -1.56 -0.08
CA ALA A 122 1.19 -1.39 -0.35
C ALA A 122 0.97 -0.55 -1.62
N ALA A 123 1.67 0.58 -1.74
CA ALA A 123 1.55 1.45 -2.92
C ALA A 123 1.96 0.75 -4.23
N VAL A 124 3.05 -0.03 -4.22
CA VAL A 124 3.46 -0.82 -5.39
C VAL A 124 2.46 -1.93 -5.71
N ASP A 125 1.94 -2.63 -4.71
CA ASP A 125 0.91 -3.65 -4.93
C ASP A 125 -0.40 -3.05 -5.47
N LEU A 126 -0.78 -1.86 -5.02
CA LEU A 126 -1.93 -1.11 -5.53
C LEU A 126 -1.72 -0.67 -6.99
N ASP A 127 -0.53 -0.17 -7.32
CA ASP A 127 -0.16 0.11 -8.71
C ASP A 127 -0.33 -1.14 -9.58
N GLU A 128 0.16 -2.30 -9.14
CA GLU A 128 0.06 -3.57 -9.88
C GLU A 128 -1.37 -4.07 -10.09
N MET A 129 -2.29 -3.78 -9.16
CA MET A 129 -3.68 -4.22 -9.25
C MET A 129 -4.53 -3.34 -10.17
N CYS A 130 -4.12 -2.10 -10.41
CA CYS A 130 -4.84 -1.19 -11.29
C CYS A 130 -4.39 -1.38 -12.76
N PRO A 131 -5.32 -1.60 -13.72
CA PRO A 131 -4.97 -1.76 -15.14
C PRO A 131 -4.17 -0.57 -15.69
N GLU A 132 -4.61 0.65 -15.37
CA GLU A 132 -3.94 1.90 -15.76
C GLU A 132 -2.74 2.25 -14.85
N GLY A 133 -2.54 1.48 -13.78
CA GLY A 133 -1.58 1.81 -12.73
C GLY A 133 -1.99 2.97 -11.83
N ALA A 134 -1.03 3.47 -11.06
CA ALA A 134 -1.17 4.72 -10.33
C ALA A 134 -1.16 5.92 -11.29
N SER A 135 -1.74 7.05 -10.85
CA SER A 135 -1.67 8.29 -11.63
C SER A 135 -0.21 8.69 -11.91
N PRO A 136 0.09 9.42 -13.00
CA PRO A 136 1.45 9.83 -13.32
C PRO A 136 2.17 10.53 -12.15
N GLU A 137 1.45 11.41 -11.44
CA GLU A 137 1.94 12.16 -10.28
C GLU A 137 2.28 11.21 -9.12
N ASP A 138 1.40 10.25 -8.86
CA ASP A 138 1.55 9.26 -7.80
C ASP A 138 2.67 8.27 -8.07
N ALA A 139 2.77 7.81 -9.32
CA ALA A 139 3.85 6.95 -9.78
C ALA A 139 5.21 7.66 -9.71
N HIS A 140 5.26 8.93 -10.10
CA HIS A 140 6.46 9.76 -10.02
C HIS A 140 6.89 9.95 -8.55
N GLN A 141 5.97 10.38 -7.68
CA GLN A 141 6.23 10.58 -6.26
C GLN A 141 6.67 9.29 -5.56
N LEU A 142 6.04 8.16 -5.88
CA LEU A 142 6.42 6.85 -5.33
C LEU A 142 7.82 6.44 -5.77
N ARG A 143 8.16 6.68 -7.05
CA ARG A 143 9.52 6.43 -7.57
C ARG A 143 10.57 7.24 -6.82
N GLU A 144 10.37 8.56 -6.68
CA GLU A 144 11.32 9.42 -5.95
C GLU A 144 11.54 8.95 -4.51
N ASN A 145 10.45 8.62 -3.82
CA ASN A 145 10.49 8.10 -2.45
C ASN A 145 11.29 6.79 -2.37
N LEU A 146 11.03 5.86 -3.28
CA LEU A 146 11.71 4.57 -3.35
C LEU A 146 13.19 4.72 -3.70
N GLU A 147 13.55 5.63 -4.60
CA GLU A 147 14.96 5.94 -4.93
C GLU A 147 15.71 6.45 -3.69
N TRP A 148 15.15 7.45 -3.00
CA TRP A 148 15.73 7.96 -1.76
C TRP A 148 15.85 6.87 -0.69
N PHE A 149 14.83 6.03 -0.54
CA PHE A 149 14.80 4.96 0.45
C PHE A 149 15.75 3.81 0.09
N SER A 150 15.98 3.56 -1.20
CA SER A 150 16.87 2.51 -1.71
C SER A 150 18.35 2.78 -1.43
N GLY A 151 18.75 4.05 -1.35
CA GLY A 151 20.10 4.42 -0.88
C GLY A 151 20.37 4.03 0.58
N ARG A 152 19.33 3.66 1.34
CA ARG A 152 19.43 3.29 2.77
C ARG A 152 19.02 1.85 3.05
N TRP A 153 18.11 1.29 2.24
CA TRP A 153 17.52 -0.01 2.50
C TRP A 153 17.30 -0.83 1.23
N LYS A 154 17.84 -2.06 1.21
CA LYS A 154 17.79 -2.97 0.06
C LYS A 154 16.37 -3.33 -0.39
N VAL A 155 15.41 -3.41 0.54
CA VAL A 155 14.01 -3.73 0.23
C VAL A 155 13.38 -2.71 -0.72
N ALA A 156 13.75 -1.43 -0.59
CA ALA A 156 13.23 -0.37 -1.45
C ALA A 156 13.72 -0.53 -2.89
N GLY A 157 14.96 -0.98 -3.09
CA GLY A 157 15.48 -1.30 -4.43
C GLY A 157 14.73 -2.46 -5.11
N VAL A 158 14.24 -3.43 -4.33
CA VAL A 158 13.38 -4.49 -4.86
C VAL A 158 12.03 -3.92 -5.31
N LEU A 159 11.42 -3.07 -4.49
CA LEU A 159 10.14 -2.43 -4.80
C LEU A 159 10.25 -1.47 -5.99
N LEU A 160 11.34 -0.71 -6.10
CA LEU A 160 11.62 0.19 -7.22
C LEU A 160 11.74 -0.59 -8.54
N ARG A 161 12.44 -1.73 -8.54
CA ARG A 161 12.52 -2.59 -9.73
C ARG A 161 11.15 -3.12 -10.15
N ARG A 162 10.32 -3.55 -9.20
CA ARG A 162 8.96 -3.99 -9.47
C ARG A 162 8.13 -2.88 -10.10
N LEU A 163 8.13 -1.69 -9.51
CA LEU A 163 7.42 -0.52 -10.04
C LEU A 163 7.85 -0.20 -11.49
N SER A 164 9.16 -0.23 -11.77
CA SER A 164 9.68 -0.02 -13.12
C SER A 164 9.29 -1.13 -14.11
N GLN A 165 9.28 -2.38 -13.67
CA GLN A 165 8.82 -3.50 -14.50
C GLN A 165 7.33 -3.37 -14.87
N ASN A 166 6.48 -2.95 -13.92
CA ASN A 166 5.06 -2.74 -14.16
C ASN A 166 4.84 -1.66 -15.23
N ALA A 167 5.57 -0.55 -15.16
CA ALA A 167 5.50 0.51 -16.16
C ALA A 167 5.88 0.00 -17.57
N VAL A 168 6.91 -0.85 -17.68
CA VAL A 168 7.33 -1.46 -18.95
C VAL A 168 6.30 -2.46 -19.49
N LEU A 169 5.65 -3.24 -18.60
CA LEU A 169 4.61 -4.17 -19.02
C LEU A 169 3.39 -3.42 -19.58
N ARG A 170 2.98 -2.32 -18.93
CA ARG A 170 1.87 -1.49 -19.40
C ARG A 170 2.16 -0.81 -20.73
N SER A 171 3.37 -0.29 -20.94
CA SER A 171 3.71 0.35 -22.22
C SER A 171 3.69 -0.61 -23.41
N LYS A 172 3.86 -1.91 -23.17
CA LYS A 172 3.76 -2.98 -24.18
C LYS A 172 2.31 -3.46 -24.43
N GLN A 173 1.37 -3.13 -23.55
CA GLN A 173 -0.05 -3.49 -23.68
C GLN A 173 -0.85 -2.45 -24.46
N ILE A 174 -0.30 -1.26 -24.71
CA ILE A 174 -0.91 -0.26 -25.59
C ILE A 174 -0.82 -0.78 -27.04
N PRO A 175 -1.95 -1.08 -27.71
CA PRO A 175 -1.90 -1.47 -29.12
C PRO A 175 -1.32 -0.32 -29.95
N PRO A 176 -0.58 -0.60 -31.03
CA PRO A 176 -0.06 0.46 -31.89
C PRO A 176 -1.21 1.35 -32.35
N PRO A 177 -0.99 2.68 -32.50
CA PRO A 177 -2.02 3.55 -33.03
C PRO A 177 -2.46 2.97 -34.38
N ARG A 178 -3.76 2.66 -34.51
CA ARG A 178 -4.33 2.33 -35.81
C ARG A 178 -4.19 3.59 -36.65
N GLY A 179 -3.20 3.59 -37.54
CA GLY A 179 -3.03 4.65 -38.53
C GLY A 179 -4.33 4.78 -39.33
N PHE A 180 -4.81 6.02 -39.43
CA PHE A 180 -5.79 6.43 -40.43
C PHE A 180 -5.08 6.66 -41.77
#